data_AF-A0A9D9GNZ7-F1
#
_entry.id   AF-A0A9D9GNZ7-F1
#
_cell.length_a   1.000
_cell.length_b   1.000
_cell.length_c   1.000
_cell.angle_alpha   90.00
_cell.angle_beta   90.00
_cell.angle_gamma   90.00
#
_symmetry.space_group_name_H-M   'P 1'
#
loop_
_entity.id
_entity.type
_entity.pdbx_description
1 polymer ?
#
loop_
_entity_poly.entity_id
_entity_poly.type
_entity_poly.pdbx_seq_one_letter_code
_entity_poly.pdbx_strand_id
1 'polypeptide(L)'
;MPRFLEACCTSPEAAVAAERGGASRIELCRDLPCGGLTPAEADIREAVERCRIPVNVLVRPRPGDFTYSAAEIAEMVRSIGACKEAGANGVVIGALDRQGRVDGAAMRTLIA
;
A
#
# COMPACT_ATOMS: atom_id res chain seq x y z
N MET A 1 -22.44 -8.00 -15.59
CA MET A 1 -21.15 -8.44 -15.00
C MET A 1 -20.92 -7.67 -13.72
N PRO A 2 -20.59 -8.33 -12.59
CA PRO A 2 -20.18 -7.61 -11.39
C PRO A 2 -18.89 -6.82 -11.69
N ARG A 3 -18.86 -5.54 -11.28
CA ARG A 3 -17.67 -4.70 -11.45
C ARG A 3 -16.72 -4.96 -10.28
N PHE A 4 -15.42 -4.98 -10.56
CA PHE A 4 -14.40 -5.01 -9.51
C PHE A 4 -14.29 -3.63 -8.87
N LEU A 5 -14.41 -3.56 -7.54
CA LEU A 5 -14.28 -2.33 -6.77
C LEU A 5 -13.17 -2.50 -5.74
N GLU A 6 -12.16 -1.64 -5.80
CA GLU A 6 -11.17 -1.49 -4.73
C GLU A 6 -11.54 -0.30 -3.86
N ALA A 7 -11.47 -0.46 -2.54
CA ALA A 7 -11.73 0.60 -1.58
C ALA A 7 -10.44 0.97 -0.84
N CYS A 8 -10.08 2.25 -0.88
CA CYS A 8 -9.00 2.79 -0.05
C CYS A 8 -9.50 2.98 1.39
N CYS A 9 -8.82 2.37 2.35
CA CYS A 9 -9.21 2.35 3.76
C CYS A 9 -8.03 2.79 4.65
N THR A 10 -8.34 3.52 5.72
CA THR A 10 -7.34 4.07 6.64
C THR A 10 -7.23 3.34 7.98
N SER A 11 -8.00 2.27 8.17
CA SER A 11 -7.94 1.43 9.38
C SER A 11 -8.50 0.03 9.09
N PRO A 12 -8.21 -0.96 9.96
CA PRO A 12 -8.82 -2.30 9.87
C PRO A 12 -10.35 -2.28 9.95
N GLU A 13 -10.95 -1.41 10.76
CA GLU A 13 -12.41 -1.27 10.87
C GLU A 13 -13.01 -0.79 9.55
N ALA A 14 -12.38 0.20 8.93
CA ALA A 14 -12.81 0.71 7.63
C ALA A 14 -12.71 -0.37 6.54
N ALA A 15 -11.65 -1.17 6.55
CA ALA A 15 -11.46 -2.29 5.64
C ALA A 15 -12.60 -3.34 5.76
N VAL A 16 -12.95 -3.73 6.99
CA VAL A 16 -14.07 -4.65 7.27
C VAL A 16 -15.41 -4.04 6.86
N ALA A 17 -15.61 -2.73 7.10
CA ALA A 17 -16.83 -2.04 6.68
C ALA A 17 -16.95 -1.99 5.15
N ALA A 18 -15.85 -1.72 4.43
CA ALA A 18 -15.80 -1.71 2.97
C ALA A 18 -16.08 -3.10 2.38
N GLU A 19 -15.52 -4.16 2.97
CA GLU A 19 -15.84 -5.54 2.61
C GLU A 19 -17.34 -5.83 2.74
N ARG A 20 -17.94 -5.49 3.90
CA ARG A 20 -19.40 -5.64 4.12
C ARG A 20 -20.24 -4.82 3.14
N GLY A 21 -19.71 -3.68 2.69
CA GLY A 21 -20.30 -2.84 1.66
C GLY A 21 -20.17 -3.39 0.23
N GLY A 22 -19.47 -4.51 0.03
CA GLY A 22 -19.31 -5.17 -1.26
C GLY A 22 -18.04 -4.79 -2.03
N ALA A 23 -17.02 -4.25 -1.36
CA ALA A 23 -15.70 -4.09 -1.97
C ALA A 23 -15.12 -5.45 -2.40
N SER A 24 -14.40 -5.46 -3.52
CA SER A 24 -13.72 -6.65 -4.04
C SER A 24 -12.28 -6.77 -3.54
N ARG A 25 -11.67 -5.66 -3.13
CA ARG A 25 -10.32 -5.58 -2.56
C ARG A 25 -10.16 -4.30 -1.74
N ILE A 26 -9.24 -4.33 -0.79
CA ILE A 26 -8.85 -3.18 0.00
C ILE A 26 -7.48 -2.67 -0.46
N GLU A 27 -7.32 -1.36 -0.53
CA GLU A 27 -6.01 -0.70 -0.42
C GLU A 27 -5.92 -0.08 0.98
N LEU A 28 -5.00 -0.55 1.82
CA LEU A 28 -4.79 -0.03 3.16
C LEU A 28 -3.69 1.03 3.16
N CYS A 29 -3.98 2.20 3.72
CA CYS A 29 -3.01 3.28 3.91
C CYS A 29 -3.24 3.99 5.26
N ARG A 30 -2.41 4.99 5.58
CA ARG A 30 -2.69 6.01 6.61
C ARG A 30 -2.62 7.41 6.01
N ASP A 31 -3.07 8.42 6.75
CA ASP A 31 -2.93 9.83 6.37
C ASP A 31 -3.49 10.17 4.98
N LEU A 32 -4.69 9.69 4.67
CA LEU A 32 -5.37 9.90 3.38
C LEU A 32 -5.42 11.37 2.90
N PRO A 33 -5.54 12.41 3.76
CA PRO A 33 -5.49 13.81 3.30
C PRO A 33 -4.21 14.21 2.54
N CYS A 34 -3.10 13.48 2.71
CA CYS A 34 -1.86 13.69 1.94
C CYS A 34 -1.68 12.69 0.77
N GLY A 35 -2.75 11.97 0.41
CA GLY A 35 -2.77 10.95 -0.64
C GLY A 35 -2.34 9.56 -0.16
N GLY A 36 -2.29 9.32 1.15
CA GLY A 36 -1.95 8.03 1.72
C GLY A 36 -0.44 7.82 1.95
N LEU A 37 -0.09 7.15 3.05
CA LEU A 37 1.26 6.70 3.41
C LEU A 37 1.23 5.24 3.87
N THR A 38 2.42 4.64 4.01
CA THR A 38 2.56 3.29 4.57
C THR A 38 1.93 3.20 5.96
N PRO A 39 0.91 2.36 6.19
CA PRO A 39 0.27 2.21 7.50
C PRO A 39 1.20 1.52 8.50
N ALA A 40 0.81 1.53 9.78
CA ALA A 40 1.56 0.81 10.81
C ALA A 40 1.44 -0.71 10.62
N GLU A 41 2.49 -1.45 10.96
CA GLU A 41 2.54 -2.91 10.79
C GLU A 41 1.45 -3.65 11.57
N ALA A 42 1.05 -3.11 12.73
CA ALA A 42 -0.07 -3.64 13.52
C ALA A 42 -1.40 -3.56 12.74
N ASP A 43 -1.68 -2.41 12.11
CA ASP A 43 -2.90 -2.20 11.32
C ASP A 43 -2.91 -3.13 10.09
N ILE A 44 -1.75 -3.35 9.46
CA ILE A 44 -1.63 -4.28 8.33
C ILE A 44 -2.02 -5.69 8.75
N ARG A 45 -1.41 -6.21 9.83
CA ARG A 45 -1.71 -7.56 10.33
C ARG A 45 -3.17 -7.71 10.70
N GLU A 46 -3.71 -6.73 11.43
CA GLU A 46 -5.09 -6.77 11.88
C GLU A 46 -6.07 -6.72 10.69
N ALA A 47 -5.83 -5.88 9.68
CA ALA A 47 -6.66 -5.83 8.49
C ALA A 47 -6.60 -7.14 7.69
N VAL A 48 -5.41 -7.72 7.53
CA VAL A 48 -5.23 -9.02 6.85
C VAL A 48 -5.92 -10.16 7.61
N GLU A 49 -5.89 -10.17 8.94
CA GLU A 49 -6.57 -11.17 9.75
C GLU A 49 -8.11 -11.05 9.69
N ARG A 50 -8.61 -9.82 9.66
CA ARG A 50 -10.06 -9.55 9.77
C ARG A 50 -10.81 -9.58 8.44
N CYS A 51 -10.16 -9.21 7.33
CA CYS A 51 -10.78 -9.20 6.00
C CYS A 51 -10.66 -10.57 5.31
N ARG A 52 -11.70 -10.96 4.57
CA ARG A 52 -11.71 -12.19 3.74
C ARG A 52 -11.45 -11.90 2.26
N ILE A 53 -11.65 -10.66 1.83
CA ILE A 53 -11.21 -10.16 0.52
C ILE A 53 -9.73 -9.76 0.54
N PRO A 54 -9.05 -9.72 -0.62
CA PRO A 54 -7.65 -9.31 -0.70
C PRO A 54 -7.39 -7.94 -0.07
N VAL A 55 -6.26 -7.81 0.63
CA VAL A 55 -5.76 -6.54 1.19
C VAL A 55 -4.41 -6.22 0.55
N ASN A 56 -4.38 -5.16 -0.25
CA ASN A 56 -3.15 -4.55 -0.73
C ASN A 56 -2.74 -3.41 0.20
N VAL A 57 -1.44 -3.21 0.40
CA VAL A 57 -0.92 -2.15 1.28
C VAL A 57 -0.20 -1.09 0.46
N LEU A 58 -0.53 0.18 0.67
CA LEU A 58 0.24 1.29 0.11
C LEU A 58 1.61 1.35 0.78
N VAL A 59 2.69 1.31 0.00
CA VAL A 59 4.05 1.55 0.49
C VAL A 59 4.54 2.88 -0.07
N ARG A 60 4.47 3.91 0.78
CA ARG A 60 4.86 5.29 0.49
C ARG A 60 5.40 5.94 1.79
N PRO A 61 6.70 6.26 1.88
CA PRO A 61 7.33 6.62 3.15
C PRO A 61 7.01 8.05 3.61
N ARG A 62 6.72 8.97 2.67
CA ARG A 62 6.44 10.38 2.97
C ARG A 62 5.47 11.02 1.97
N PRO A 63 4.83 12.15 2.34
CA PRO A 63 4.01 12.92 1.41
C PRO A 63 4.86 13.66 0.37
N GLY A 64 4.18 14.33 -0.57
CA GLY A 64 4.81 15.08 -1.65
C GLY A 64 5.09 14.22 -2.87
N ASP A 65 6.26 14.44 -3.47
CA ASP A 65 6.67 13.78 -4.71
C ASP A 65 6.94 12.27 -4.56
N PHE A 66 7.29 11.65 -5.69
CA PHE A 66 7.63 10.24 -5.83
C PHE A 66 9.10 10.04 -6.26
N THR A 67 9.93 11.07 -6.11
CA THR A 67 11.37 10.98 -6.41
C THR A 67 12.10 10.71 -5.11
N TYR A 68 12.49 9.46 -4.90
CA TYR A 68 13.04 9.00 -3.64
C TYR A 68 14.56 8.97 -3.63
N SER A 69 15.12 9.28 -2.47
CA SER A 69 16.50 9.00 -2.14
C SER A 69 16.74 7.49 -1.99
N ALA A 70 18.01 7.08 -2.04
CA ALA A 70 18.38 5.68 -1.81
C ALA A 70 17.94 5.18 -0.42
N ALA A 71 17.96 6.04 0.60
CA ALA A 71 17.53 5.69 1.95
C ALA A 71 16.02 5.41 2.01
N GLU A 72 15.21 6.22 1.34
CA GLU A 72 13.76 6.05 1.23
C GLU A 72 13.40 4.78 0.45
N ILE A 73 14.10 4.50 -0.66
CA ILE A 73 13.92 3.22 -1.38
C ILE A 73 14.25 2.03 -0.48
N ALA A 74 15.33 2.09 0.30
CA ALA A 74 15.69 1.02 1.23
C ALA A 74 14.64 0.84 2.34
N GLU A 75 14.02 1.93 2.81
CA GLU A 75 12.88 1.88 3.73
C GLU A 75 11.67 1.21 3.10
N MET A 76 11.31 1.59 1.87
CA MET A 76 10.20 0.98 1.13
C MET A 76 10.42 -0.53 0.95
N VAL A 77 11.63 -0.98 0.62
CA VAL A 77 11.96 -2.41 0.52
C VAL A 77 11.71 -3.14 1.85
N ARG A 78 12.10 -2.56 2.99
CA ARG A 78 11.82 -3.14 4.32
C ARG A 78 10.31 -3.20 4.58
N SER A 79 9.57 -2.14 4.26
CA SER A 79 8.11 -2.12 4.40
C SER A 79 7.43 -3.18 3.52
N ILE A 80 7.89 -3.39 2.28
CA ILE A 80 7.39 -4.46 1.40
C ILE A 80 7.63 -5.84 2.03
N GLY A 81 8.82 -6.07 2.60
CA GLY A 81 9.12 -7.28 3.36
C GLY A 81 8.15 -7.50 4.51
N ALA A 82 7.90 -6.47 5.33
CA ALA A 82 6.95 -6.53 6.43
C ALA A 82 5.51 -6.80 5.96
N CYS A 83 5.07 -6.19 4.84
CA CYS A 83 3.76 -6.47 4.24
C CYS A 83 3.62 -7.94 3.83
N LYS A 84 4.67 -8.50 3.22
CA LYS A 84 4.71 -9.91 2.80
C LYS A 84 4.64 -10.85 4.01
N GLU A 85 5.41 -10.57 5.06
CA GLU A 85 5.40 -11.34 6.31
C GLU A 85 4.06 -11.25 7.04
N ALA A 86 3.37 -10.10 6.97
CA ALA A 86 2.04 -9.91 7.54
C ALA A 86 0.93 -10.61 6.74
N GLY A 87 1.22 -11.17 5.55
CA GLY A 87 0.25 -11.88 4.71
C GLY A 87 -0.60 -10.98 3.81
N ALA A 88 -0.14 -9.74 3.54
CA ALA A 88 -0.80 -8.88 2.56
C ALA A 88 -0.88 -9.56 1.19
N ASN A 89 -1.99 -9.36 0.47
CA ASN A 89 -2.17 -9.91 -0.87
C ASN A 89 -1.20 -9.28 -1.88
N GLY A 90 -0.85 -8.01 -1.67
CA GLY A 90 0.07 -7.27 -2.53
C GLY A 90 0.41 -5.91 -1.94
N VAL A 91 1.20 -5.15 -2.68
CA VAL A 91 1.58 -3.78 -2.33
C VAL A 91 1.26 -2.82 -3.47
N VAL A 92 0.98 -1.57 -3.14
CA VAL A 92 0.85 -0.45 -4.09
C VAL A 92 2.07 0.44 -3.93
N ILE A 93 2.82 0.64 -5.03
CA ILE A 93 4.10 1.35 -5.07
C ILE A 93 4.23 2.16 -6.35
N GLY A 94 5.09 3.18 -6.34
CA GLY A 94 5.47 3.93 -7.54
C GLY A 94 6.62 4.88 -7.25
N ALA A 95 7.56 5.01 -8.19
CA ALA A 95 8.71 5.90 -8.10
C ALA A 95 8.95 6.61 -9.43
N LEU A 96 9.31 7.89 -9.39
CA LEU A 96 9.57 8.74 -10.55
C LEU A 96 10.98 9.32 -10.53
N ASP A 97 11.59 9.47 -11.70
CA ASP A 97 12.82 10.23 -11.89
C ASP A 97 12.54 11.75 -11.84
N ARG A 98 13.60 12.56 -11.85
CA ARG A 98 13.48 14.03 -11.84
C ARG A 98 12.83 14.63 -13.09
N GLN A 99 12.62 13.83 -14.13
CA GLN A 99 11.93 14.21 -15.35
C GLN A 99 10.45 13.77 -15.33
N GLY A 100 9.97 13.20 -14.22
CA GLY A 100 8.59 12.74 -14.06
C GLY A 100 8.28 11.44 -14.79
N ARG A 101 9.30 10.68 -15.21
CA ARG A 101 9.13 9.35 -15.83
C ARG A 101 9.26 8.28 -14.75
N VAL A 102 8.73 7.09 -15.01
CA VAL A 102 8.91 5.95 -14.10
C VAL A 102 10.40 5.67 -13.90
N ASP A 103 10.85 5.69 -12.64
CA ASP A 103 12.21 5.31 -12.29
C ASP A 103 12.33 3.78 -12.36
N GLY A 104 12.76 3.28 -13.50
CA GLY A 104 12.90 1.84 -13.72
C GLY A 104 13.92 1.17 -12.81
N ALA A 105 14.94 1.88 -12.31
CA ALA A 105 15.93 1.30 -11.40
C ALA A 105 15.36 1.13 -9.99
N ALA A 106 14.65 2.15 -9.50
CA ALA A 106 13.93 2.08 -8.24
C ALA A 106 12.81 1.01 -8.31
N MET A 107 11.99 1.02 -9.35
CA MET A 107 10.89 0.05 -9.50
C MET A 107 11.39 -1.40 -9.57
N ARG A 108 12.51 -1.68 -10.26
CA ARG A 108 13.10 -3.04 -10.26
C ARG A 108 13.54 -3.47 -8.86
N THR A 109 14.10 -2.55 -8.08
CA THR A 109 14.50 -2.82 -6.69
C THR A 109 13.29 -3.15 -5.82
N LEU A 110 12.16 -2.45 -6.02
CA LEU A 110 10.95 -2.64 -5.23
C LEU A 110 10.14 -3.90 -5.63
N ILE A 111 10.31 -4.42 -6.84
CA ILE A 111 9.56 -5.58 -7.37
C ILE A 111 10.34 -6.92 -7.21
N ALA A 112 11.64 -6.87 -6.91
CA ALA A 112 12.51 -8.03 -6.80
C ALA A 112 12.08 -9.01 -5.69
#